data_AF-A0A521W3Z2-F1
#
_entry.id   AF-A0A521W3Z2-F1
#
_cell.length_a   1.000
_cell.length_b   1.000
_cell.length_c   1.000
_cell.angle_alpha   90.00
_cell.angle_beta   90.00
_cell.angle_gamma   90.00
#
_symmetry.space_group_name_H-M   'P 1'
#
loop_
_entity.id
_entity.type
_entity.pdbx_description
1 polymer ?
#
loop_
_entity_poly.entity_id
_entity_poly.type
_entity_poly.pdbx_seq_one_letter_code
_entity_poly.pdbx_strand_id
1 'polypeptide(L)'
;MTTRTAPPFRADHVGSFLRPRYLLEARDQAAKGEITREQLRAVEDRAITEVVKAQEAAGLQSITDGEFRRTYFHIDFLEQLGGVQTDIPVTVKKPDGTEELAPPVMRVIDKVRHVKDIQLADFKYLKSQTARTPKVTIPSPTMLHFRGGRAGISKAHYPELEPDFYDDVAKAYGEELKSLAAAGARYVQMDDTNLAYLCDEKMREAARSRGDDPNELPHRYAKFINRVVAQKPAGMTLAMHLCRGNFKSTWAATGGYEPVAEALLSEMHIDAYFLEYDDARSGDFRPLRFLPKGKFVVLGLVTTKLGQLERKDELKRRIDEAAKLVPLEQLCLSPQCGFSSTVHGNVIPHEAQWAKIRLVLETAKEVWG
;
A
#
# COMPACT_ATOMS: atom_id res chain seq x y z
N MET A 1 -22.76 18.60 1.77
CA MET A 1 -23.01 17.14 1.88
C MET A 1 -22.76 16.72 3.31
N THR A 2 -23.24 15.56 3.77
CA THR A 2 -22.91 15.08 5.13
C THR A 2 -21.46 14.62 5.18
N THR A 3 -20.69 15.08 6.17
CA THR A 3 -19.30 14.68 6.39
C THR A 3 -19.24 13.17 6.60
N ARG A 4 -18.39 12.47 5.84
CA ARG A 4 -18.25 11.01 5.94
C ARG A 4 -17.52 10.66 7.24
N THR A 5 -18.15 9.84 8.08
CA THR A 5 -17.64 9.43 9.39
C THR A 5 -16.99 8.04 9.40
N ALA A 6 -16.97 7.35 8.26
CA ALA A 6 -16.37 6.03 8.10
C ALA A 6 -15.30 6.05 6.99
N PRO A 7 -14.23 5.23 7.10
CA PRO A 7 -13.23 5.10 6.04
C PRO A 7 -13.78 4.62 4.69
N PRO A 8 -13.14 5.00 3.55
CA PRO A 8 -12.10 6.02 3.44
C PRO A 8 -12.69 7.42 3.68
N PHE A 9 -11.89 8.36 4.18
CA PHE A 9 -12.34 9.74 4.40
C PHE A 9 -12.22 10.57 3.12
N ARG A 10 -12.94 11.70 3.02
CA ARG A 10 -12.92 12.56 1.81
C ARG A 10 -11.52 13.09 1.50
N ALA A 11 -10.77 13.45 2.53
CA ALA A 11 -9.33 13.61 2.49
C ALA A 11 -8.69 12.46 3.25
N ASP A 12 -7.94 11.62 2.54
CA ASP A 12 -7.24 10.47 3.10
C ASP A 12 -5.79 10.45 2.60
N HIS A 13 -5.00 9.50 3.08
CA HIS A 13 -3.62 9.30 2.66
C HIS A 13 -3.29 7.81 2.62
N VAL A 14 -2.28 7.44 1.84
CA VAL A 14 -1.95 6.03 1.62
C VAL A 14 -1.42 5.37 2.89
N GLY A 15 -0.40 5.96 3.54
CA GLY A 15 0.07 5.46 4.82
C GLY A 15 1.41 6.06 5.24
N SER A 16 2.47 5.75 4.50
CA SER A 16 3.82 6.10 4.90
C SER A 16 4.16 7.60 4.85
N PHE A 17 4.99 8.04 5.80
CA PHE A 17 5.52 9.41 5.91
C PHE A 17 7.06 9.40 5.86
N LEU A 18 7.66 10.56 5.58
CA LEU A 18 9.11 10.75 5.65
C LEU A 18 9.58 10.59 7.09
N ARG A 19 10.59 9.73 7.28
CA ARG A 19 11.20 9.49 8.59
C ARG A 19 12.05 10.70 9.00
N PRO A 20 12.02 11.12 10.28
CA PRO A 20 12.93 12.14 10.75
C PRO A 20 14.37 11.63 10.76
N ARG A 21 15.35 12.52 10.61
CA ARG A 21 16.77 12.16 10.47
C ARG A 21 17.29 11.33 11.66
N TYR A 22 16.88 11.68 12.89
CA TYR A 22 17.29 10.96 14.09
C TYR A 22 16.80 9.50 14.13
N LEU A 23 15.66 9.19 13.49
CA LEU A 23 15.17 7.82 13.40
C LEU A 23 16.03 7.01 12.43
N LEU A 24 16.44 7.62 11.31
CA LEU A 24 17.35 6.99 10.36
C LEU A 24 18.72 6.72 11.01
N GLU A 25 19.27 7.70 11.73
CA GLU A 25 20.50 7.55 12.50
C GLU A 25 20.41 6.41 13.52
N ALA A 26 19.32 6.31 14.28
CA ALA A 26 19.12 5.23 15.25
C ALA A 26 19.03 3.84 14.57
N ARG A 27 18.42 3.75 13.39
CA ARG A 27 18.39 2.49 12.62
C ARG A 27 19.78 2.09 12.15
N ASP A 28 20.60 3.05 11.70
CA ASP A 28 21.99 2.80 11.32
C ASP A 28 22.83 2.34 12.53
N GLN A 29 22.65 2.96 13.70
CA GLN A 29 23.28 2.55 14.96
C GLN A 29 22.89 1.13 15.35
N ALA A 30 21.60 0.79 15.26
CA ALA A 30 21.11 -0.55 15.58
C ALA A 30 21.66 -1.60 14.60
N ALA A 31 21.74 -1.28 13.30
CA ALA A 31 22.34 -2.16 12.29
C ALA A 31 23.83 -2.44 12.54
N LYS A 32 24.54 -1.50 13.20
CA LYS A 32 25.94 -1.65 13.63
C LYS A 32 26.09 -2.28 15.01
N GLY A 33 24.99 -2.57 15.72
CA GLY A 33 25.01 -3.09 17.09
C GLY A 33 25.38 -2.05 18.16
N GLU A 34 25.33 -0.76 17.83
CA GLU A 34 25.67 0.35 18.74
C GLU A 34 24.54 0.65 19.75
N ILE A 35 23.29 0.34 19.38
CA ILE A 35 22.12 0.41 20.28
C ILE A 35 21.35 -0.91 20.27
N THR A 36 20.69 -1.23 21.37
CA THR A 36 19.84 -2.42 21.47
C THR A 36 18.53 -2.26 20.71
N ARG A 37 17.82 -3.37 20.49
CA ARG A 37 16.49 -3.35 19.89
C ARG A 37 15.49 -2.53 20.71
N GLU A 38 15.58 -2.58 22.03
CA GLU A 38 14.73 -1.83 22.96
C GLU A 38 15.01 -0.33 22.86
N GLN A 39 16.28 0.06 22.71
CA GLN A 39 16.67 1.45 22.49
C GLN A 39 16.17 1.96 21.14
N LEU A 40 16.32 1.19 20.06
CA LEU A 40 15.74 1.54 18.76
C LEU A 40 14.22 1.68 18.87
N ARG A 41 13.55 0.74 19.54
CA ARG A 41 12.10 0.76 19.72
C ARG A 41 11.64 2.04 20.41
N ALA A 42 12.34 2.51 21.44
CA ALA A 42 12.02 3.79 22.09
C ALA A 42 12.14 5.00 21.14
N VAL A 43 13.11 4.99 20.21
CA VAL A 43 13.25 6.04 19.18
C VAL A 43 12.12 5.96 18.15
N GLU A 44 11.74 4.74 17.73
CA GLU A 44 10.60 4.50 16.84
C GLU A 44 9.29 4.99 17.47
N ASP A 45 9.03 4.64 18.74
CA ASP A 45 7.87 5.08 19.52
C ASP A 45 7.77 6.61 19.56
N ARG A 46 8.88 7.28 19.85
CA ARG A 46 8.94 8.75 19.82
C ARG A 46 8.58 9.30 18.44
N ALA A 47 9.19 8.79 17.38
CA ALA A 47 8.94 9.26 16.02
C ALA A 47 7.48 9.03 15.58
N ILE A 48 6.90 7.90 15.97
CA ILE A 48 5.48 7.61 15.74
C ILE A 48 4.58 8.60 16.49
N THR A 49 4.89 8.89 17.76
CA THR A 49 4.15 9.89 18.54
C THR A 49 4.17 11.26 17.87
N GLU A 50 5.34 11.68 17.36
CA GLU A 50 5.50 12.96 16.66
C GLU A 50 4.70 13.01 15.35
N VAL A 51 4.76 11.95 14.52
CA VAL A 51 4.01 11.93 13.24
C VAL A 51 2.51 11.78 13.45
N VAL A 52 2.05 11.07 14.49
CA VAL A 52 0.63 11.00 14.87
C VAL A 52 0.11 12.39 15.21
N LYS A 53 0.81 13.13 16.08
CA LYS A 53 0.44 14.51 16.44
C LYS A 53 0.43 15.44 15.22
N ALA A 54 1.40 15.28 14.30
CA ALA A 54 1.45 16.09 13.09
C ALA A 54 0.29 15.79 12.12
N GLN A 55 -0.09 14.51 11.95
CA GLN A 55 -1.27 14.12 11.16
C GLN A 55 -2.55 14.71 11.78
N GLU A 56 -2.70 14.62 13.11
CA GLU A 56 -3.86 15.16 13.81
C GLU A 56 -3.94 16.69 13.69
N ALA A 57 -2.82 17.38 13.90
CA ALA A 57 -2.70 18.84 13.78
C ALA A 57 -2.97 19.32 12.35
N ALA A 58 -2.65 18.53 11.33
CA ALA A 58 -3.00 18.83 9.95
C ALA A 58 -4.52 18.72 9.72
N GLY A 59 -5.21 17.82 10.41
CA GLY A 59 -6.66 17.62 10.30
C GLY A 59 -7.09 16.24 9.77
N LEU A 60 -6.15 15.31 9.58
CA LEU A 60 -6.44 13.97 9.04
C LEU A 60 -7.31 13.14 10.00
N GLN A 61 -8.33 12.47 9.47
CA GLN A 61 -9.20 11.57 10.26
C GLN A 61 -8.67 10.13 10.32
N SER A 62 -8.02 9.69 9.25
CA SER A 62 -7.20 8.47 9.24
C SER A 62 -5.81 8.82 9.76
N ILE A 63 -5.31 8.06 10.73
CA ILE A 63 -3.98 8.24 11.33
C ILE A 63 -3.21 6.93 11.20
N THR A 64 -1.96 7.01 10.76
CA THR A 64 -1.05 5.85 10.68
C THR A 64 0.18 6.08 11.56
N ASP A 65 0.97 5.03 11.76
CA ASP A 65 2.30 5.13 12.37
C ASP A 65 3.38 5.63 11.38
N GLY A 66 2.98 6.01 10.16
CA GLY A 66 3.85 6.40 9.07
C GLY A 66 4.76 5.30 8.54
N GLU A 67 4.53 4.04 8.94
CA GLU A 67 5.38 2.87 8.65
C GLU A 67 6.80 3.00 9.19
N PHE A 68 7.00 3.78 10.25
CA PHE A 68 8.33 4.16 10.74
C PHE A 68 9.19 2.99 11.21
N ARG A 69 8.57 1.87 11.58
CA ARG A 69 9.25 0.64 12.04
C ARG A 69 9.73 -0.26 10.89
N ARG A 70 9.24 -0.04 9.67
CA ARG A 70 9.51 -0.89 8.50
C ARG A 70 10.73 -0.41 7.72
N THR A 71 11.49 -1.36 7.19
CA THR A 71 12.53 -1.07 6.19
C THR A 71 11.92 -0.99 4.79
N TYR A 72 11.02 -1.93 4.48
CA TYR A 72 10.28 -2.03 3.23
C TYR A 72 8.79 -2.25 3.55
N PHE A 73 7.91 -1.64 2.76
CA PHE A 73 6.47 -1.77 2.99
C PHE A 73 5.95 -3.23 2.96
N HIS A 74 6.65 -4.13 2.26
CA HIS A 74 6.21 -5.50 2.00
C HIS A 74 7.04 -6.58 2.71
N ILE A 75 8.37 -6.51 2.65
CA ILE A 75 9.27 -7.56 3.15
C ILE A 75 9.09 -7.77 4.66
N ASP A 76 9.14 -6.68 5.44
CA ASP A 76 9.05 -6.73 6.91
C ASP A 76 7.76 -7.41 7.40
N PHE A 77 6.67 -7.42 6.61
CA PHE A 77 5.45 -8.16 6.93
C PHE A 77 5.49 -9.59 6.39
N LEU A 78 5.77 -9.76 5.09
CA LEU A 78 5.63 -11.05 4.40
C LEU A 78 6.57 -12.12 4.95
N GLU A 79 7.79 -11.76 5.36
CA GLU A 79 8.75 -12.69 5.97
C GLU A 79 8.32 -13.20 7.36
N GLN A 80 7.37 -12.52 8.00
CA GLN A 80 6.85 -12.95 9.29
C GLN A 80 5.74 -14.00 9.16
N LEU A 81 5.27 -14.28 7.94
CA LEU A 81 4.41 -15.42 7.66
C LEU A 81 5.24 -16.71 7.68
N GLY A 82 4.75 -17.74 8.34
CA GLY A 82 5.39 -19.05 8.30
C GLY A 82 5.41 -19.59 6.87
N GLY A 83 6.52 -20.23 6.48
CA GLY A 83 6.72 -20.77 5.13
C GLY A 83 7.19 -19.76 4.08
N VAL A 84 7.41 -18.49 4.46
CA VAL A 84 7.91 -17.43 3.59
C VAL A 84 9.32 -17.02 4.02
N GLN A 85 10.21 -16.78 3.06
CA GLN A 85 11.58 -16.29 3.28
C GLN A 85 11.98 -15.28 2.20
N THR A 86 12.90 -14.36 2.49
CA THR A 86 13.67 -13.67 1.45
C THR A 86 14.97 -14.38 1.15
N ASP A 87 15.37 -14.34 -0.12
CA ASP A 87 16.74 -14.67 -0.50
C ASP A 87 17.73 -13.63 0.08
N ILE A 88 18.95 -14.09 0.37
CA ILE A 88 20.08 -13.21 0.72
C ILE A 88 20.27 -12.21 -0.44
N PRO A 89 20.35 -10.89 -0.19
CA PRO A 89 20.57 -9.89 -1.22
C PRO A 89 21.80 -10.23 -2.08
N VAL A 90 21.61 -10.32 -3.39
CA VAL A 90 22.70 -10.60 -4.33
C VAL A 90 23.25 -9.27 -4.85
N THR A 91 24.56 -9.06 -4.76
CA THR A 91 25.20 -7.90 -5.37
C THR A 91 25.19 -8.04 -6.89
N VAL A 92 24.53 -7.11 -7.58
CA VAL A 92 24.51 -6.99 -9.04
C VAL A 92 25.52 -5.95 -9.45
N LYS A 93 26.45 -6.35 -10.31
CA LYS A 93 27.39 -5.43 -10.93
C LYS A 93 26.79 -4.86 -12.20
N LYS A 94 26.62 -3.54 -12.24
CA LYS A 94 26.14 -2.81 -13.42
C LYS A 94 27.22 -2.76 -14.50
N PRO A 95 26.84 -2.51 -15.77
CA PRO A 95 27.79 -2.35 -16.87
C PRO A 95 28.85 -1.26 -16.65
N ASP A 96 28.55 -0.26 -15.83
CA ASP A 96 29.47 0.83 -15.43
C ASP A 96 30.44 0.45 -14.29
N GLY A 97 30.40 -0.81 -13.83
CA GLY A 97 31.25 -1.34 -12.77
C GLY A 97 30.74 -1.07 -11.35
N THR A 98 29.65 -0.32 -11.18
CA THR A 98 29.05 -0.10 -9.87
C THR A 98 28.33 -1.36 -9.38
N GLU A 99 28.39 -1.61 -8.08
CA GLU A 99 27.76 -2.75 -7.43
C GLU A 99 26.51 -2.26 -6.68
N GLU A 100 25.35 -2.83 -6.99
CA GLU A 100 24.08 -2.53 -6.32
C GLU A 100 23.50 -3.83 -5.77
N LEU A 101 23.00 -3.81 -4.53
CA LEU A 101 22.27 -4.94 -3.97
C LEU A 101 20.96 -5.11 -4.75
N ALA A 102 20.78 -6.27 -5.37
CA ALA A 102 19.50 -6.67 -5.91
C ALA A 102 18.45 -6.64 -4.79
N PRO A 103 17.24 -6.13 -5.05
CA PRO A 103 16.13 -6.25 -4.12
C PRO A 103 15.92 -7.73 -3.77
N PRO A 104 15.74 -8.06 -2.48
CA PRO A 104 15.52 -9.44 -2.08
C PRO A 104 14.23 -9.98 -2.73
N VAL A 105 14.29 -11.25 -3.17
CA VAL A 105 13.16 -11.94 -3.78
C VAL A 105 12.46 -12.78 -2.71
N MET A 106 11.15 -12.60 -2.58
CA MET A 106 10.32 -13.42 -1.68
C MET A 106 10.16 -14.82 -2.28
N ARG A 107 10.33 -15.85 -1.44
CA ARG A 107 10.05 -17.25 -1.77
C ARG A 107 9.12 -17.89 -0.75
N VAL A 108 8.27 -18.78 -1.24
CA VAL A 108 7.42 -19.65 -0.41
C VAL A 108 8.04 -21.04 -0.40
N ILE A 109 8.66 -21.40 0.71
CA ILE A 109 9.46 -22.62 0.84
C ILE A 109 8.71 -23.78 1.51
N ASP A 110 7.63 -23.47 2.24
CA ASP A 110 6.76 -24.40 2.99
C ASP A 110 5.31 -23.86 2.93
N LYS A 111 4.34 -24.60 3.49
CA LYS A 111 2.95 -24.17 3.63
C LYS A 111 2.85 -22.84 4.39
N VAL A 112 2.16 -21.86 3.77
CA VAL A 112 1.98 -20.51 4.33
C VAL A 112 1.03 -20.55 5.51
N ARG A 113 1.40 -19.92 6.63
CA ARG A 113 0.60 -19.91 7.86
C ARG A 113 0.85 -18.66 8.70
N HIS A 114 -0.16 -18.20 9.43
CA HIS A 114 0.03 -17.19 10.47
C HIS A 114 0.65 -17.85 11.70
N VAL A 115 1.89 -17.49 12.02
CA VAL A 115 2.64 -18.11 13.15
C VAL A 115 2.69 -17.22 14.38
N LYS A 116 2.36 -15.93 14.21
CA LYS A 116 2.31 -14.91 15.25
C LYS A 116 1.58 -13.68 14.72
N ASP A 117 1.05 -12.86 15.61
CA ASP A 117 0.52 -11.55 15.24
C ASP A 117 1.64 -10.62 14.73
N ILE A 118 1.47 -10.07 13.53
CA ILE A 118 2.53 -9.34 12.82
C ILE A 118 2.46 -7.84 13.13
N GLN A 119 1.30 -7.22 12.94
CA GLN A 119 1.06 -5.78 13.12
C GLN A 119 0.37 -5.46 14.46
N LEU A 120 -0.07 -6.46 15.22
CA LEU A 120 -0.87 -6.24 16.43
C LEU A 120 -0.19 -5.33 17.47
N ALA A 121 1.11 -5.55 17.75
CA ALA A 121 1.85 -4.75 18.71
C ALA A 121 2.01 -3.29 18.24
N ASP A 122 2.24 -3.11 16.94
CA ASP A 122 2.40 -1.78 16.33
C ASP A 122 1.07 -1.03 16.28
N PHE A 123 -0.02 -1.72 15.92
CA PHE A 123 -1.37 -1.19 15.96
C PHE A 123 -1.80 -0.81 17.39
N LYS A 124 -1.52 -1.64 18.40
CA LYS A 124 -1.85 -1.31 19.81
C LYS A 124 -1.15 -0.03 20.26
N TYR A 125 0.10 0.15 19.85
CA TYR A 125 0.82 1.39 20.12
C TYR A 125 0.18 2.58 19.39
N LEU A 126 -0.05 2.49 18.08
CA LEU A 126 -0.72 3.55 17.30
C LEU A 126 -2.07 3.94 17.91
N LYS A 127 -2.89 2.94 18.26
CA LYS A 127 -4.20 3.14 18.89
C LYS A 127 -4.11 3.84 20.24
N SER A 128 -3.02 3.67 21.00
CA SER A 128 -2.83 4.41 22.26
C SER A 128 -2.45 5.88 22.05
N GLN A 129 -2.00 6.26 20.85
CA GLN A 129 -1.56 7.63 20.52
C GLN A 129 -2.65 8.53 19.95
N THR A 130 -3.80 7.99 19.50
CA THR A 130 -4.84 8.78 18.83
C THR A 130 -6.25 8.35 19.21
N ALA A 131 -7.17 9.31 19.28
CA ALA A 131 -8.60 9.08 19.37
C ALA A 131 -9.29 9.08 18.00
N ARG A 132 -8.58 9.46 16.93
CA ARG A 132 -9.07 9.38 15.54
C ARG A 132 -8.96 7.94 15.02
N THR A 133 -9.29 7.72 13.74
CA THR A 133 -9.32 6.35 13.19
C THR A 133 -7.91 5.88 12.88
N PRO A 134 -7.37 4.87 13.61
CA PRO A 134 -6.06 4.33 13.28
C PRO A 134 -6.19 3.39 12.07
N LYS A 135 -5.33 3.61 11.08
CA LYS A 135 -5.24 2.83 9.84
C LYS A 135 -3.96 1.99 9.85
N VAL A 136 -4.08 0.73 9.49
CA VAL A 136 -2.94 -0.19 9.32
C VAL A 136 -2.75 -0.49 7.84
N THR A 137 -1.55 -0.32 7.30
CA THR A 137 -1.19 -0.79 5.97
C THR A 137 -0.51 -2.15 6.06
N ILE A 138 -0.81 -3.08 5.16
CA ILE A 138 -0.11 -4.38 5.02
C ILE A 138 0.11 -4.62 3.53
N PRO A 139 1.15 -5.35 3.09
CA PRO A 139 1.30 -5.69 1.68
C PRO A 139 0.18 -6.64 1.23
N SER A 140 -0.24 -6.50 -0.01
CA SER A 140 -1.16 -7.42 -0.66
C SER A 140 -0.59 -8.85 -0.73
N PRO A 141 -1.41 -9.90 -0.56
CA PRO A 141 -0.95 -11.28 -0.65
C PRO A 141 -0.44 -11.65 -2.06
N THR A 142 -0.83 -10.92 -3.10
CA THR A 142 -0.34 -11.16 -4.48
C THR A 142 1.18 -10.98 -4.59
N MET A 143 1.78 -10.22 -3.66
CA MET A 143 3.22 -10.00 -3.58
C MET A 143 4.03 -11.29 -3.35
N LEU A 144 3.41 -12.33 -2.79
CA LEU A 144 4.02 -13.66 -2.65
C LEU A 144 4.10 -14.44 -3.97
N HIS A 145 3.28 -14.07 -4.96
CA HIS A 145 3.22 -14.75 -6.25
C HIS A 145 3.87 -13.94 -7.38
N PHE A 146 3.49 -12.69 -7.59
CA PHE A 146 3.74 -11.99 -8.86
C PHE A 146 5.21 -11.91 -9.29
N ARG A 147 6.12 -11.57 -8.37
CA ARG A 147 7.55 -11.38 -8.70
C ARG A 147 8.25 -12.70 -8.97
N GLY A 148 8.06 -13.70 -8.11
CA GLY A 148 8.67 -15.02 -8.26
C GLY A 148 7.95 -15.95 -9.24
N GLY A 149 6.70 -15.62 -9.59
CA GLY A 149 5.78 -16.51 -10.32
C GLY A 149 5.61 -17.87 -9.64
N ARG A 150 5.19 -18.86 -10.42
CA ARG A 150 5.13 -20.27 -9.99
C ARG A 150 6.48 -20.80 -9.49
N ALA A 151 7.60 -20.29 -10.00
CA ALA A 151 8.94 -20.74 -9.62
C ALA A 151 9.35 -20.28 -8.21
N GLY A 152 8.77 -19.19 -7.71
CA GLY A 152 8.97 -18.69 -6.34
C GLY A 152 8.23 -19.49 -5.27
N ILE A 153 7.42 -20.49 -5.64
CA ILE A 153 6.58 -21.27 -4.73
C ILE A 153 6.96 -22.74 -4.78
N SER A 154 7.25 -23.32 -3.61
CA SER A 154 7.65 -24.72 -3.44
C SER A 154 6.68 -25.70 -4.09
N LYS A 155 7.13 -26.43 -5.11
CA LYS A 155 6.36 -27.52 -5.73
C LYS A 155 6.16 -28.73 -4.82
N ALA A 156 7.02 -28.89 -3.80
CA ALA A 156 6.87 -29.97 -2.82
C ALA A 156 5.66 -29.72 -1.90
N HIS A 157 5.48 -28.49 -1.44
CA HIS A 157 4.39 -28.13 -0.52
C HIS A 157 3.13 -27.64 -1.24
N TYR A 158 3.27 -27.13 -2.46
CA TYR A 158 2.19 -26.73 -3.35
C TYR A 158 2.46 -27.28 -4.75
N PRO A 159 2.17 -28.57 -5.02
CA PRO A 159 2.32 -29.13 -6.37
C PRO A 159 1.58 -28.30 -7.41
N GLU A 160 0.33 -27.96 -7.09
CA GLU A 160 -0.48 -26.95 -7.77
C GLU A 160 -0.73 -25.75 -6.86
N LEU A 161 -1.08 -24.60 -7.45
CA LEU A 161 -1.43 -23.40 -6.68
C LEU A 161 -2.88 -23.45 -6.18
N GLU A 162 -3.79 -23.92 -7.01
CA GLU A 162 -5.20 -24.04 -6.64
C GLU A 162 -5.49 -25.41 -5.98
N PRO A 163 -6.36 -25.46 -4.95
CA PRO A 163 -6.84 -24.32 -4.15
C PRO A 163 -5.85 -23.90 -3.05
N ASP A 164 -4.98 -24.83 -2.65
CA ASP A 164 -4.25 -24.82 -1.39
C ASP A 164 -3.39 -23.56 -1.16
N PHE A 165 -2.62 -23.10 -2.15
CA PHE A 165 -1.72 -21.96 -1.94
C PHE A 165 -2.51 -20.69 -1.64
N TYR A 166 -3.57 -20.45 -2.41
CA TYR A 166 -4.39 -19.27 -2.24
C TYR A 166 -5.23 -19.32 -0.97
N ASP A 167 -5.74 -20.50 -0.59
CA ASP A 167 -6.52 -20.69 0.64
C ASP A 167 -5.65 -20.53 1.89
N ASP A 168 -4.44 -21.10 1.90
CA ASP A 168 -3.51 -21.00 3.03
C ASP A 168 -3.07 -19.54 3.26
N VAL A 169 -2.69 -18.83 2.18
CA VAL A 169 -2.33 -17.41 2.29
C VAL A 169 -3.55 -16.59 2.72
N ALA A 170 -4.73 -16.85 2.16
CA ALA A 170 -5.94 -16.13 2.54
C ALA A 170 -6.31 -16.35 4.02
N LYS A 171 -6.15 -17.57 4.52
CA LYS A 171 -6.34 -17.91 5.93
C LYS A 171 -5.34 -17.15 6.82
N ALA A 172 -4.05 -17.15 6.45
CA ALA A 172 -3.02 -16.47 7.23
C ALA A 172 -3.26 -14.95 7.33
N TYR A 173 -3.67 -14.32 6.21
CA TYR A 173 -4.10 -12.92 6.20
C TYR A 173 -5.37 -12.71 7.03
N GLY A 174 -6.34 -13.62 6.92
CA GLY A 174 -7.57 -13.59 7.71
C GLY A 174 -7.31 -13.65 9.22
N GLU A 175 -6.35 -14.44 9.67
CA GLU A 175 -5.93 -14.53 11.08
C GLU A 175 -5.32 -13.21 11.58
N GLU A 176 -4.47 -12.56 10.78
CA GLU A 176 -3.96 -11.22 11.09
C GLU A 176 -5.07 -10.15 11.12
N LEU A 177 -6.00 -10.16 10.16
CA LEU A 177 -7.13 -9.22 10.17
C LEU A 177 -8.01 -9.42 11.42
N LYS A 178 -8.23 -10.68 11.84
CA LYS A 178 -8.99 -11.01 13.06
C LYS A 178 -8.26 -10.53 14.31
N SER A 179 -6.93 -10.68 14.41
CA SER A 179 -6.17 -10.21 15.57
C SER A 179 -6.19 -8.68 15.69
N LEU A 180 -6.02 -7.97 14.57
CA LEU A 180 -6.18 -6.52 14.49
C LEU A 180 -7.59 -6.07 14.86
N ALA A 181 -8.62 -6.73 14.33
CA ALA A 181 -10.02 -6.41 14.65
C ALA A 181 -10.35 -6.63 16.13
N ALA A 182 -9.80 -7.68 16.76
CA ALA A 182 -9.94 -7.96 18.19
C ALA A 182 -9.31 -6.87 19.05
N ALA A 183 -8.20 -6.26 18.61
CA ALA A 183 -7.64 -5.07 19.25
C ALA A 183 -8.39 -3.77 18.91
N GLY A 184 -9.39 -3.83 18.04
CA GLY A 184 -10.28 -2.72 17.67
C GLY A 184 -9.87 -1.98 16.39
N ALA A 185 -9.02 -2.55 15.54
CA ALA A 185 -8.78 -2.00 14.21
C ALA A 185 -10.05 -2.10 13.37
N ARG A 186 -10.40 -1.01 12.67
CA ARG A 186 -11.56 -0.95 11.76
C ARG A 186 -11.18 -0.46 10.36
N TYR A 187 -9.92 -0.08 10.15
CA TYR A 187 -9.41 0.37 8.87
C TYR A 187 -8.07 -0.30 8.57
N VAL A 188 -8.07 -1.20 7.59
CA VAL A 188 -6.87 -1.85 7.07
C VAL A 188 -6.76 -1.59 5.57
N GLN A 189 -5.55 -1.36 5.08
CA GLN A 189 -5.26 -1.22 3.65
C GLN A 189 -4.24 -2.27 3.21
N MET A 190 -4.51 -2.92 2.08
CA MET A 190 -3.55 -3.78 1.39
C MET A 190 -2.83 -2.99 0.29
N ASP A 191 -1.51 -2.98 0.31
CA ASP A 191 -0.70 -2.28 -0.69
C ASP A 191 -0.24 -3.27 -1.78
N ASP A 192 -0.70 -3.05 -3.02
CA ASP A 192 -0.47 -3.92 -4.17
C ASP A 192 0.16 -3.13 -5.32
N THR A 193 1.34 -3.57 -5.78
CA THR A 193 1.96 -2.99 -6.98
C THR A 193 1.66 -3.78 -8.25
N ASN A 194 1.20 -5.01 -8.12
CA ASN A 194 1.23 -6.02 -9.18
C ASN A 194 0.13 -5.77 -10.21
N LEU A 195 -1.08 -5.43 -9.77
CA LEU A 195 -2.17 -5.08 -10.68
C LEU A 195 -1.88 -3.80 -11.48
N ALA A 196 -1.27 -2.80 -10.83
CA ALA A 196 -0.81 -1.60 -11.52
C ALA A 196 0.35 -1.90 -12.50
N TYR A 197 1.26 -2.83 -12.15
CA TYR A 197 2.35 -3.23 -13.05
C TYR A 197 1.81 -3.99 -14.26
N LEU A 198 0.74 -4.77 -14.14
CA LEU A 198 0.09 -5.45 -15.27
C LEU A 198 -0.58 -4.49 -16.27
N CYS A 199 -0.53 -3.18 -16.04
CA CYS A 199 -0.89 -2.14 -17.01
C CYS A 199 0.28 -1.72 -17.92
N ASP A 200 1.52 -2.10 -17.58
CA ASP A 200 2.74 -1.78 -18.31
C ASP A 200 3.13 -2.94 -19.24
N GLU A 201 3.33 -2.66 -20.52
CA GLU A 201 3.65 -3.71 -21.52
C GLU A 201 4.94 -4.48 -21.21
N LYS A 202 5.97 -3.86 -20.62
CA LYS A 202 7.20 -4.57 -20.25
C LYS A 202 6.95 -5.54 -19.10
N MET A 203 6.13 -5.14 -18.13
CA MET A 203 5.76 -6.00 -17.01
C MET A 203 4.83 -7.14 -17.45
N ARG A 204 3.92 -6.86 -18.39
CA ARG A 204 3.07 -7.87 -19.03
C ARG A 204 3.91 -8.89 -19.80
N GLU A 205 4.91 -8.44 -20.55
CA GLU A 205 5.83 -9.33 -21.25
C GLU A 205 6.68 -10.17 -20.27
N ALA A 206 7.16 -9.56 -19.19
CA ALA A 206 7.85 -10.31 -18.14
C ALA A 206 6.96 -11.36 -17.47
N ALA A 207 5.65 -11.13 -17.34
CA ALA A 207 4.71 -12.13 -16.87
C ALA A 207 4.58 -13.30 -17.88
N ARG A 208 4.43 -13.00 -19.18
CA ARG A 208 4.42 -14.01 -20.25
C ARG A 208 5.68 -14.87 -20.25
N SER A 209 6.84 -14.24 -20.11
CA SER A 209 8.12 -14.96 -20.11
C SER A 209 8.28 -15.91 -18.92
N ARG A 210 7.51 -15.71 -17.84
CA ARG A 210 7.47 -16.62 -16.66
C ARG A 210 6.34 -17.64 -16.73
N GLY A 211 5.58 -17.68 -17.82
CA GLY A 211 4.49 -18.63 -18.05
C GLY A 211 3.12 -18.17 -17.53
N ASP A 212 2.98 -16.92 -17.10
CA ASP A 212 1.68 -16.34 -16.74
C ASP A 212 1.00 -15.69 -17.96
N ASP A 213 -0.33 -15.78 -18.04
CA ASP A 213 -1.11 -14.98 -18.99
C ASP A 213 -1.45 -13.61 -18.33
N PRO A 214 -0.92 -12.49 -18.82
CA PRO A 214 -1.17 -11.17 -18.25
C PRO A 214 -2.60 -10.66 -18.44
N ASN A 215 -3.43 -11.33 -19.25
CA ASN A 215 -4.87 -11.03 -19.34
C ASN A 215 -5.67 -11.78 -18.28
N GLU A 216 -5.31 -13.03 -17.95
CA GLU A 216 -6.00 -13.83 -16.94
C GLU A 216 -5.52 -13.55 -15.51
N LEU A 217 -4.27 -13.12 -15.36
CA LEU A 217 -3.65 -12.90 -14.05
C LEU A 217 -4.40 -11.87 -13.18
N PRO A 218 -4.88 -10.73 -13.71
CA PRO A 218 -5.73 -9.80 -12.95
C PRO A 218 -6.99 -10.46 -12.36
N HIS A 219 -7.71 -11.27 -13.14
CA HIS A 219 -8.92 -11.97 -12.70
C HIS A 219 -8.59 -13.02 -11.62
N ARG A 220 -7.48 -13.74 -11.78
CA ARG A 220 -6.98 -14.67 -10.75
C ARG A 220 -6.65 -13.93 -9.45
N TYR A 221 -6.01 -12.77 -9.53
CA TYR A 221 -5.72 -11.95 -8.35
C TYR A 221 -6.97 -11.35 -7.72
N ALA A 222 -7.97 -10.93 -8.50
CA ALA A 222 -9.27 -10.52 -7.96
C ALA A 222 -9.91 -11.65 -7.14
N LYS A 223 -9.94 -12.88 -7.69
CA LYS A 223 -10.42 -14.08 -6.96
C LYS A 223 -9.60 -14.37 -5.70
N PHE A 224 -8.28 -14.26 -5.77
CA PHE A 224 -7.41 -14.46 -4.61
C PHE A 224 -7.67 -13.43 -3.50
N ILE A 225 -7.76 -12.15 -3.86
CA ILE A 225 -8.09 -11.08 -2.91
C ILE A 225 -9.48 -11.30 -2.31
N ASN A 226 -10.44 -11.78 -3.10
CA ASN A 226 -11.78 -12.11 -2.59
C ASN A 226 -11.75 -13.20 -1.52
N ARG A 227 -10.81 -14.15 -1.57
CA ARG A 227 -10.62 -15.14 -0.49
C ARG A 227 -10.14 -14.48 0.80
N VAL A 228 -9.27 -13.47 0.73
CA VAL A 228 -8.90 -12.65 1.89
C VAL A 228 -10.08 -11.82 2.39
N VAL A 229 -10.82 -11.16 1.48
CA VAL A 229 -12.00 -10.37 1.82
C VAL A 229 -13.07 -11.23 2.51
N ALA A 230 -13.24 -12.50 2.11
CA ALA A 230 -14.15 -13.43 2.77
C ALA A 230 -13.78 -13.73 4.24
N GLN A 231 -12.53 -13.53 4.63
CA GLN A 231 -12.06 -13.68 6.01
C GLN A 231 -12.17 -12.36 6.82
N LYS A 232 -12.51 -11.25 6.17
CA LYS A 232 -12.56 -9.91 6.76
C LYS A 232 -13.59 -9.85 7.91
N PRO A 233 -13.19 -9.41 9.12
CA PRO A 233 -14.13 -9.21 10.22
C PRO A 233 -15.23 -8.18 9.89
N ALA A 234 -16.44 -8.43 10.40
CA ALA A 234 -17.57 -7.50 10.21
C ALA A 234 -17.25 -6.10 10.76
N GLY A 235 -17.66 -5.06 10.02
CA GLY A 235 -17.43 -3.66 10.38
C GLY A 235 -16.00 -3.15 10.12
N MET A 236 -15.10 -3.98 9.60
CA MET A 236 -13.80 -3.53 9.10
C MET A 236 -13.93 -3.01 7.66
N THR A 237 -13.39 -1.82 7.41
CA THR A 237 -13.07 -1.37 6.05
C THR A 237 -11.72 -1.96 5.66
N LEU A 238 -11.71 -2.71 4.56
CA LEU A 238 -10.50 -3.19 3.90
C LEU A 238 -10.37 -2.41 2.58
N ALA A 239 -9.31 -1.63 2.45
CA ALA A 239 -8.98 -0.88 1.25
C ALA A 239 -7.80 -1.52 0.52
N MET A 240 -7.61 -1.17 -0.76
CA MET A 240 -6.39 -1.51 -1.50
C MET A 240 -5.77 -0.28 -2.12
N HIS A 241 -4.46 -0.15 -1.97
CA HIS A 241 -3.68 0.85 -2.68
C HIS A 241 -2.93 0.23 -3.85
N LEU A 242 -3.09 0.85 -5.01
CA LEU A 242 -2.46 0.47 -6.27
C LEU A 242 -1.49 1.57 -6.68
N CYS A 243 -0.19 1.25 -6.74
CA CYS A 243 0.83 2.17 -7.26
C CYS A 243 1.76 1.51 -8.27
N ARG A 244 2.33 2.37 -9.10
CA ARG A 244 3.29 2.05 -10.16
C ARG A 244 4.74 2.22 -9.69
N GLY A 245 4.97 2.16 -8.38
CA GLY A 245 6.27 2.35 -7.75
C GLY A 245 6.50 3.78 -7.29
N ASN A 246 7.23 3.91 -6.18
CA ASN A 246 7.48 5.18 -5.50
C ASN A 246 8.84 5.16 -4.77
N PHE A 247 9.85 4.52 -5.36
CA PHE A 247 11.17 4.38 -4.72
C PHE A 247 12.00 5.63 -5.02
N LYS A 248 12.38 6.41 -3.99
CA LYS A 248 13.18 7.63 -4.14
C LYS A 248 12.63 8.56 -5.24
N SER A 249 11.33 8.84 -5.20
CA SER A 249 10.64 9.68 -6.20
C SER A 249 10.60 9.12 -7.64
N THR A 250 10.97 7.86 -7.87
CA THR A 250 10.87 7.18 -9.17
C THR A 250 9.65 6.25 -9.25
N TRP A 251 9.31 5.82 -10.46
CA TRP A 251 8.29 4.80 -10.76
C TRP A 251 8.92 3.59 -11.45
N ALA A 252 8.25 2.45 -11.37
CA ALA A 252 8.65 1.19 -11.97
C ALA A 252 7.77 0.76 -13.15
N ALA A 253 6.56 1.31 -13.28
CA ALA A 253 5.59 0.96 -14.33
C ALA A 253 4.88 2.20 -14.89
N THR A 254 4.31 2.10 -16.09
CA THR A 254 3.46 3.10 -16.73
C THR A 254 2.11 2.49 -17.18
N GLY A 255 1.18 3.31 -17.66
CA GLY A 255 -0.04 2.87 -18.32
C GLY A 255 -1.29 3.01 -17.44
N GLY A 256 -2.42 3.37 -18.06
CA GLY A 256 -3.72 3.47 -17.39
C GLY A 256 -4.27 2.12 -16.94
N TYR A 257 -5.23 2.13 -16.01
CA TYR A 257 -5.81 0.91 -15.42
C TYR A 257 -6.65 0.06 -16.38
N GLU A 258 -6.85 0.49 -17.62
CA GLU A 258 -7.73 -0.16 -18.59
C GLU A 258 -7.50 -1.68 -18.74
N PRO A 259 -6.25 -2.20 -18.85
CA PRO A 259 -6.01 -3.64 -19.02
C PRO A 259 -6.43 -4.51 -17.83
N VAL A 260 -6.63 -3.92 -16.64
CA VAL A 260 -6.99 -4.63 -15.42
C VAL A 260 -8.31 -4.16 -14.83
N ALA A 261 -9.00 -3.23 -15.50
CA ALA A 261 -10.08 -2.45 -14.91
C ALA A 261 -11.27 -3.30 -14.47
N GLU A 262 -11.68 -4.26 -15.29
CA GLU A 262 -12.82 -5.14 -14.99
C GLU A 262 -12.53 -6.04 -13.78
N ALA A 263 -11.38 -6.73 -13.79
CA ALA A 263 -10.93 -7.54 -12.66
C ALA A 263 -10.78 -6.71 -11.37
N LEU A 264 -10.15 -5.53 -11.48
CA LEU A 264 -9.86 -4.67 -10.34
C LEU A 264 -11.11 -4.04 -9.75
N LEU A 265 -12.02 -3.50 -10.57
CA LEU A 265 -13.10 -2.64 -10.10
C LEU A 265 -14.45 -3.37 -10.02
N SER A 266 -14.69 -4.37 -10.87
CA SER A 266 -15.95 -5.13 -10.88
C SER A 266 -15.86 -6.46 -10.13
N GLU A 267 -14.77 -7.22 -10.30
CA GLU A 267 -14.65 -8.56 -9.71
C GLU A 267 -14.07 -8.56 -8.29
N MET A 268 -13.20 -7.59 -7.95
CA MET A 268 -12.62 -7.49 -6.62
C MET A 268 -13.64 -6.90 -5.63
N HIS A 269 -13.85 -7.59 -4.51
CA HIS A 269 -14.89 -7.26 -3.53
C HIS A 269 -14.38 -6.36 -2.40
N ILE A 270 -13.25 -5.68 -2.56
CA ILE A 270 -12.68 -4.79 -1.55
C ILE A 270 -13.53 -3.52 -1.37
N ASP A 271 -13.43 -2.82 -0.24
CA ASP A 271 -14.35 -1.72 0.07
C ASP A 271 -13.97 -0.39 -0.60
N ALA A 272 -12.66 -0.16 -0.76
CA ALA A 272 -12.13 1.07 -1.33
C ALA A 272 -10.82 0.85 -2.10
N TYR A 273 -10.60 1.67 -3.12
CA TYR A 273 -9.42 1.65 -3.97
C TYR A 273 -8.67 2.99 -3.88
N PHE A 274 -7.38 2.98 -3.56
CA PHE A 274 -6.48 4.13 -3.64
C PHE A 274 -5.68 4.03 -4.94
N LEU A 275 -6.07 4.83 -5.94
CA LEU A 275 -5.54 4.72 -7.29
C LEU A 275 -4.62 5.89 -7.63
N GLU A 276 -3.37 5.58 -8.01
CA GLU A 276 -2.43 6.57 -8.55
C GLU A 276 -2.92 7.15 -9.87
N TYR A 277 -3.03 8.49 -9.92
CA TYR A 277 -3.45 9.29 -11.06
C TYR A 277 -2.73 10.65 -11.12
N ASP A 278 -1.61 10.89 -10.42
CA ASP A 278 -1.00 12.22 -10.29
C ASP A 278 -0.54 12.85 -11.61
N ASP A 279 -0.23 12.02 -12.61
CA ASP A 279 0.30 12.43 -13.91
C ASP A 279 -0.43 11.75 -15.08
N ALA A 280 -0.18 12.24 -16.30
CA ALA A 280 -0.75 11.67 -17.52
C ALA A 280 -0.25 10.25 -17.82
N ARG A 281 0.93 9.87 -17.30
CA ARG A 281 1.52 8.53 -17.41
C ARG A 281 0.62 7.47 -16.76
N SER A 282 -0.10 7.86 -15.71
CA SER A 282 -1.02 7.00 -14.96
C SER A 282 -2.38 6.77 -15.65
N GLY A 283 -2.60 7.39 -16.82
CA GLY A 283 -3.80 7.24 -17.64
C GLY A 283 -4.94 8.17 -17.25
N ASP A 284 -6.14 7.84 -17.73
CA ASP A 284 -7.37 8.61 -17.51
C ASP A 284 -8.37 7.85 -16.64
N PHE A 285 -9.53 8.47 -16.40
CA PHE A 285 -10.57 7.93 -15.51
C PHE A 285 -11.54 6.96 -16.19
N ARG A 286 -11.45 6.68 -17.50
CA ARG A 286 -12.36 5.75 -18.20
C ARG A 286 -12.51 4.38 -17.51
N PRO A 287 -11.48 3.79 -16.89
CA PRO A 287 -11.62 2.56 -16.11
C PRO A 287 -12.68 2.62 -15.00
N LEU A 288 -12.96 3.80 -14.43
CA LEU A 288 -13.91 3.96 -13.33
C LEU A 288 -15.35 3.57 -13.69
N ARG A 289 -15.69 3.43 -14.99
CA ARG A 289 -16.99 2.92 -15.45
C ARG A 289 -17.31 1.51 -14.93
N PHE A 290 -16.29 0.75 -14.54
CA PHE A 290 -16.44 -0.59 -13.97
C PHE A 290 -16.71 -0.58 -12.46
N LEU A 291 -16.62 0.57 -11.78
CA LEU A 291 -16.83 0.66 -10.35
C LEU A 291 -18.32 0.44 -10.00
N PRO A 292 -18.67 -0.58 -9.20
CA PRO A 292 -20.04 -0.79 -8.79
C PRO A 292 -20.46 0.24 -7.73
N LYS A 293 -21.77 0.37 -7.54
CA LYS A 293 -22.34 1.18 -6.46
C LYS A 293 -21.87 0.69 -5.09
N GLY A 294 -21.67 1.62 -4.16
CA GLY A 294 -21.30 1.30 -2.78
C GLY A 294 -19.82 1.01 -2.54
N LYS A 295 -18.98 1.06 -3.58
CA LYS A 295 -17.51 1.02 -3.48
C LYS A 295 -16.92 2.42 -3.57
N PHE A 296 -15.76 2.63 -2.95
CA PHE A 296 -15.12 3.95 -2.92
C PHE A 296 -13.84 3.98 -3.74
N VAL A 297 -13.57 5.11 -4.41
CA VAL A 297 -12.31 5.38 -5.06
C VAL A 297 -11.70 6.63 -4.45
N VAL A 298 -10.51 6.47 -3.88
CA VAL A 298 -9.65 7.56 -3.45
C VAL A 298 -8.74 7.92 -4.62
N LEU A 299 -8.95 9.10 -5.18
CA LEU A 299 -8.20 9.61 -6.32
C LEU A 299 -6.84 10.12 -5.83
N GLY A 300 -5.78 9.42 -6.22
CA GLY A 300 -4.41 9.80 -5.94
C GLY A 300 -3.90 10.87 -6.89
N LEU A 301 -4.34 12.13 -6.70
CA LEU A 301 -4.08 13.24 -7.64
C LEU A 301 -2.90 14.12 -7.25
N VAL A 302 -2.44 14.05 -6.01
CA VAL A 302 -1.31 14.85 -5.50
C VAL A 302 -0.03 14.01 -5.52
N THR A 303 0.99 14.44 -6.26
CA THR A 303 2.24 13.67 -6.34
C THR A 303 2.98 13.72 -5.02
N THR A 304 3.54 12.58 -4.60
CA THR A 304 4.48 12.53 -3.46
C THR A 304 5.94 12.53 -3.91
N LYS A 305 6.19 12.58 -5.22
CA LYS A 305 7.52 12.44 -5.82
C LYS A 305 8.24 13.80 -5.97
N LEU A 306 7.48 14.88 -6.09
CA LEU A 306 7.99 16.25 -6.31
C LEU A 306 7.53 17.17 -5.18
N GLY A 307 8.38 18.10 -4.74
CA GLY A 307 8.03 19.06 -3.67
C GLY A 307 7.04 20.15 -4.11
N GLN A 308 6.92 20.41 -5.41
CA GLN A 308 6.01 21.42 -5.95
C GLN A 308 4.55 21.06 -5.66
N LEU A 309 3.77 22.05 -5.22
CA LEU A 309 2.34 21.91 -5.00
C LEU A 309 1.57 21.96 -6.32
N GLU A 310 0.59 21.07 -6.42
CA GLU A 310 -0.42 21.06 -7.46
C GLU A 310 -1.34 22.26 -7.31
N ARG A 311 -1.93 22.72 -8.41
CA ARG A 311 -2.94 23.79 -8.35
C ARG A 311 -4.27 23.21 -7.90
N LYS A 312 -4.87 23.82 -6.89
CA LYS A 312 -6.16 23.38 -6.33
C LYS A 312 -7.27 23.29 -7.39
N ASP A 313 -7.37 24.29 -8.29
CA ASP A 313 -8.37 24.29 -9.37
C ASP A 313 -8.20 23.11 -10.33
N GLU A 314 -6.96 22.68 -10.56
CA GLU A 314 -6.69 21.52 -11.39
C GLU A 314 -7.11 20.22 -10.72
N LEU A 315 -6.87 20.09 -9.41
CA LEU A 315 -7.37 18.96 -8.62
C LEU A 315 -8.90 18.89 -8.66
N LYS A 316 -9.60 20.03 -8.45
CA LYS A 316 -11.06 20.11 -8.48
C LYS A 316 -11.61 19.69 -9.85
N ARG A 317 -11.06 20.24 -10.93
CA ARG A 317 -11.44 19.85 -12.30
C ARG A 317 -11.26 18.36 -12.57
N ARG A 318 -10.18 17.75 -12.07
CA ARG A 318 -9.95 16.31 -12.23
C ARG A 318 -10.91 15.45 -11.40
N ILE A 319 -11.31 15.93 -10.22
CA ILE A 319 -12.39 15.30 -9.44
C ILE A 319 -13.71 15.39 -10.22
N ASP A 320 -14.02 16.55 -10.81
CA ASP A 320 -15.23 16.73 -11.65
C ASP A 320 -15.21 15.82 -12.89
N GLU A 321 -14.05 15.60 -13.51
CA GLU A 321 -13.89 14.64 -14.61
C GLU A 321 -14.20 13.21 -14.18
N ALA A 322 -13.68 12.76 -13.03
CA ALA A 322 -14.00 11.45 -12.47
C ALA A 322 -15.49 11.34 -12.09
N ALA A 323 -16.08 12.42 -11.57
CA ALA A 323 -17.49 12.49 -11.16
C ALA A 323 -18.48 12.34 -12.33
N LYS A 324 -18.02 12.48 -13.59
CA LYS A 324 -18.83 12.18 -14.79
C LYS A 324 -19.04 10.68 -15.00
N LEU A 325 -18.18 9.84 -14.41
CA LEU A 325 -18.18 8.38 -14.60
C LEU A 325 -18.71 7.65 -13.37
N VAL A 326 -18.43 8.16 -12.18
CA VAL A 326 -18.88 7.60 -10.91
C VAL A 326 -19.47 8.70 -10.02
N PRO A 327 -20.47 8.40 -9.18
CA PRO A 327 -21.07 9.42 -8.34
C PRO A 327 -20.04 10.08 -7.41
N LEU A 328 -20.12 11.41 -7.24
CA LEU A 328 -19.18 12.19 -6.43
C LEU A 328 -19.11 11.70 -4.97
N GLU A 329 -20.19 11.12 -4.46
CA GLU A 329 -20.25 10.52 -3.13
C GLU A 329 -19.41 9.25 -2.98
N GLN A 330 -19.03 8.60 -4.08
CA GLN A 330 -18.12 7.44 -4.10
C GLN A 330 -16.64 7.86 -4.24
N LEU A 331 -16.35 9.15 -4.39
CA LEU A 331 -15.00 9.68 -4.59
C LEU A 331 -14.40 10.31 -3.33
N CYS A 332 -13.10 10.13 -3.15
CA CYS A 332 -12.26 10.80 -2.15
C CYS A 332 -10.96 11.29 -2.81
N LEU A 333 -10.14 12.04 -2.07
CA LEU A 333 -8.87 12.58 -2.53
C LEU A 333 -7.72 12.14 -1.60
N SER A 334 -6.59 11.79 -2.20
CA SER A 334 -5.33 11.56 -1.49
C SER A 334 -4.12 11.98 -2.33
N PRO A 335 -2.91 11.97 -1.74
CA PRO A 335 -1.71 11.81 -2.53
C PRO A 335 -1.72 10.47 -3.28
N GLN A 336 -0.93 10.38 -4.35
CA GLN A 336 -0.90 9.24 -5.26
C GLN A 336 -0.35 7.95 -4.63
N CYS A 337 0.55 8.08 -3.67
CA CYS A 337 1.18 7.02 -2.90
C CYS A 337 1.50 7.58 -1.50
N GLY A 338 2.11 6.78 -0.63
CA GLY A 338 2.77 7.32 0.57
C GLY A 338 3.97 8.20 0.23
N PHE A 339 4.55 8.86 1.23
CA PHE A 339 5.76 9.67 1.07
C PHE A 339 7.04 8.83 1.23
N SER A 340 6.91 7.54 1.58
CA SER A 340 8.06 6.69 1.89
C SER A 340 7.78 5.19 1.67
N SER A 341 8.11 4.65 0.49
CA SER A 341 7.91 3.21 0.19
C SER A 341 9.01 2.29 0.76
N THR A 342 10.14 2.87 1.17
CA THR A 342 11.29 2.20 1.80
C THR A 342 11.89 3.12 2.86
N VAL A 343 12.87 2.64 3.63
CA VAL A 343 13.57 3.42 4.67
C VAL A 343 14.03 4.81 4.19
N HIS A 344 14.43 4.93 2.92
CA HIS A 344 14.96 6.16 2.33
C HIS A 344 13.97 7.32 2.19
N GLY A 345 12.67 7.03 1.97
CA GLY A 345 11.69 8.07 1.63
C GLY A 345 11.81 8.63 0.21
N ASN A 346 10.85 9.46 -0.17
CA ASN A 346 10.92 10.29 -1.38
C ASN A 346 11.83 11.50 -1.16
N VAL A 347 12.45 11.97 -2.23
CA VAL A 347 13.42 13.08 -2.19
C VAL A 347 12.68 14.40 -2.30
N ILE A 348 11.91 14.72 -1.26
CA ILE A 348 11.21 16.00 -1.10
C ILE A 348 11.49 16.58 0.29
N PRO A 349 11.40 17.90 0.46
CA PRO A 349 11.49 18.50 1.79
C PRO A 349 10.35 18.05 2.73
N HIS A 350 10.62 17.95 4.03
CA HIS A 350 9.64 17.53 5.05
C HIS A 350 8.45 18.49 5.13
N GLU A 351 8.68 19.79 4.94
CA GLU A 351 7.64 20.79 4.88
C GLU A 351 6.72 20.63 3.66
N ALA A 352 7.27 20.17 2.53
CA ALA A 352 6.50 19.93 1.31
C ALA A 352 5.51 18.77 1.48
N GLN A 353 5.90 17.72 2.21
CA GLN A 353 4.99 16.64 2.61
C GLN A 353 3.75 17.18 3.32
N TRP A 354 3.94 18.03 4.34
CA TRP A 354 2.83 18.58 5.11
C TRP A 354 2.02 19.60 4.33
N ALA A 355 2.67 20.39 3.46
CA ALA A 355 1.98 21.29 2.53
C ALA A 355 1.05 20.51 1.58
N LYS A 356 1.48 19.34 1.09
CA LYS A 356 0.66 18.46 0.26
C LYS A 356 -0.50 17.83 1.03
N ILE A 357 -0.30 17.42 2.28
CA ILE A 357 -1.41 16.94 3.13
C ILE A 357 -2.45 18.05 3.35
N ARG A 358 -2.02 19.28 3.63
CA ARG A 358 -2.95 20.43 3.76
C ARG A 358 -3.67 20.72 2.45
N LEU A 359 -2.99 20.65 1.31
CA LEU A 359 -3.62 20.81 0.00
C LEU A 359 -4.74 19.79 -0.23
N VAL A 360 -4.52 18.52 0.12
CA VAL A 360 -5.54 17.47 0.03
C VAL A 360 -6.74 17.79 0.93
N LEU A 361 -6.49 18.16 2.18
CA LEU A 361 -7.54 18.51 3.16
C LEU A 361 -8.37 19.71 2.73
N GLU A 362 -7.72 20.79 2.30
CA GLU A 362 -8.40 21.99 1.83
C GLU A 362 -9.20 21.74 0.56
N THR A 363 -8.62 21.03 -0.41
CA THR A 363 -9.31 20.68 -1.66
C THR A 363 -10.54 19.83 -1.36
N ALA A 364 -10.41 18.83 -0.49
CA ALA A 364 -11.53 17.97 -0.12
C ALA A 364 -12.64 18.75 0.59
N LYS A 365 -12.29 19.66 1.50
CA LYS A 365 -13.26 20.54 2.17
C LYS A 365 -14.02 21.43 1.17
N GLU A 366 -13.35 21.95 0.15
CA GLU A 366 -14.01 22.77 -0.88
C GLU A 366 -14.91 21.94 -1.81
N VAL A 367 -14.60 20.67 -2.05
CA VAL A 367 -15.39 19.80 -2.94
C VAL A 367 -16.59 19.18 -2.24
N TRP A 368 -16.42 18.68 -1.00
CA TRP A 368 -17.45 17.89 -0.31
C TRP A 368 -18.14 18.63 0.84
N GLY A 369 -17.64 19.81 1.25
CA GLY A 369 -18.00 20.47 2.51
C GLY A 369 -17.32 19.81 3.71
#